data_AF-A0A5S9R7A2-F1
#
_entry.id   AF-A0A5S9R7A2-F1
#
_cell.length_a   1.000
_cell.length_b   1.000
_cell.length_c   1.000
_cell.angle_alpha   90.00
_cell.angle_beta   90.00
_cell.angle_gamma   90.00
#
_symmetry.space_group_name_H-M   'P 1'
#
loop_
_entity.id
_entity.type
_entity.pdbx_description
1 polymer ?
#
loop_
_entity_poly.entity_id
_entity_poly.type
_entity_poly.pdbx_seq_one_letter_code
_entity_poly.pdbx_strand_id
1 'polypeptide(L)'
;MSEAPQHATLAEVLATARTIVNHKSSRGAIGVPVTHIAGMAHALCALHDIAMSAAEMLAASERMFVAGKGGDFRAEQAADDDRRHHENELTDGLLALGLLTLAPQETNDERAD
;
A
#
# COMPACT_ATOMS: atom_id res chain seq x y z
N MET A 1 0.58 18.22 -19.03
CA MET A 1 -0.17 16.98 -18.75
C MET A 1 0.81 16.05 -18.06
N SER A 2 0.58 15.75 -16.77
CA SER A 2 1.45 14.81 -16.04
C SER A 2 1.06 13.42 -16.49
N GLU A 3 1.91 12.73 -17.27
CA GLU A 3 1.74 11.30 -17.50
C GLU A 3 1.75 10.62 -16.14
N ALA A 4 0.66 9.91 -15.81
CA ALA A 4 0.66 9.04 -14.65
C ALA A 4 1.85 8.08 -14.81
N PRO A 5 2.66 7.85 -13.76
CA PRO A 5 3.79 6.94 -13.85
C PRO A 5 3.27 5.58 -14.36
N GLN A 6 3.76 5.18 -15.54
CA GLN A 6 3.37 3.89 -16.13
C GLN A 6 3.76 2.79 -15.14
N HIS A 7 2.81 1.96 -14.75
CA HIS A 7 3.07 0.82 -13.88
C HIS A 7 4.05 -0.11 -14.59
N ALA A 8 5.30 -0.13 -14.13
CA ALA A 8 6.28 -1.10 -14.59
C ALA A 8 5.78 -2.51 -14.20
N THR A 9 5.73 -3.40 -15.17
CA THR A 9 5.41 -4.81 -14.94
C THR A 9 6.46 -5.45 -14.03
N LEU A 10 6.10 -6.52 -13.31
CA LEU A 10 7.06 -7.27 -12.49
C LEU A 10 8.30 -7.70 -13.28
N ALA A 11 8.13 -8.06 -14.56
CA ALA A 11 9.24 -8.41 -15.45
C ALA A 11 10.20 -7.24 -15.69
N GLU A 12 9.67 -6.04 -15.90
CA GLU A 12 10.47 -4.81 -16.10
C GLU A 12 11.19 -4.39 -14.82
N VAL A 13 10.53 -4.50 -13.66
CA VAL A 13 11.15 -4.25 -12.35
C VAL A 13 12.31 -5.22 -12.12
N LEU A 14 12.11 -6.52 -12.36
CA LEU A 14 13.15 -7.54 -12.19
C LEU A 14 14.31 -7.36 -13.18
N ALA A 15 14.02 -7.02 -14.44
CA ALA A 15 15.04 -6.74 -15.45
C ALA A 15 15.88 -5.51 -15.08
N THR A 16 15.23 -4.45 -14.58
CA THR A 16 15.89 -3.22 -14.13
C THR A 16 16.76 -3.49 -12.89
N ALA A 17 16.23 -4.19 -11.89
CA ALA A 17 16.98 -4.57 -10.69
C ALA A 17 18.22 -5.42 -11.05
N ARG A 18 18.07 -6.41 -11.92
CA ARG A 18 19.19 -7.23 -12.42
C ARG A 18 20.23 -6.39 -13.15
N THR A 19 19.79 -5.41 -13.94
CA THR A 19 20.68 -4.50 -14.67
C THR A 19 21.48 -3.65 -13.69
N ILE A 20 20.83 -3.04 -12.69
CA ILE A 20 21.48 -2.22 -11.66
C ILE A 20 22.51 -3.02 -10.87
N VAL A 21 22.14 -4.22 -10.40
CA VAL A 21 23.02 -5.10 -9.59
C VAL A 21 24.21 -5.62 -10.41
N ASN A 22 24.02 -5.91 -11.70
CA ASN A 22 25.08 -6.46 -12.56
C ASN A 22 25.87 -5.41 -13.33
N HIS A 23 25.52 -4.12 -13.23
CA HIS A 23 26.19 -3.07 -13.96
C HIS A 23 27.66 -2.94 -13.52
N LYS A 24 28.59 -3.11 -14.47
CA LYS A 24 30.03 -3.25 -14.20
C LYS A 24 30.65 -2.04 -13.47
N SER A 25 30.16 -0.82 -13.69
CA SER A 25 30.62 0.37 -12.94
C SER A 25 30.02 0.48 -11.54
N SER A 26 28.94 -0.25 -11.26
CA SER A 26 28.23 -0.26 -9.97
C SER A 26 28.73 -1.38 -9.05
N ARG A 27 29.38 -2.42 -9.61
CA ARG A 27 29.95 -3.56 -8.87
C ARG A 27 31.01 -3.17 -7.82
N GLY A 28 31.64 -2.00 -7.96
CA GLY A 28 32.61 -1.46 -6.98
C GLY A 28 32.05 -0.35 -6.09
N ALA A 29 30.81 0.10 -6.30
CA ALA A 29 30.23 1.26 -5.61
C ALA A 29 29.26 0.87 -4.48
N ILE A 30 28.85 -0.39 -4.38
CA ILE A 30 27.92 -0.84 -3.34
C ILE A 30 28.73 -1.19 -2.08
N GLY A 31 29.31 -0.17 -1.45
CA GLY A 31 29.67 -0.20 -0.03
C GLY A 31 28.42 -0.10 0.86
N VAL A 32 27.33 -0.74 0.43
CA VAL A 32 26.05 -0.73 1.13
C VAL A 32 26.10 -1.86 2.13
N PRO A 33 26.05 -1.57 3.44
CA PRO A 33 26.01 -2.59 4.47
C PRO A 33 24.89 -3.59 4.20
N VAL A 34 25.13 -4.87 4.51
CA VAL A 34 24.12 -5.94 4.39
C VAL A 34 22.81 -5.55 5.11
N THR A 35 22.91 -4.78 6.20
CA THR A 35 21.77 -4.24 6.94
C THR A 35 20.89 -3.31 6.11
N HIS A 36 21.46 -2.49 5.22
CA HIS A 36 20.70 -1.62 4.32
C HIS A 36 20.02 -2.43 3.22
N ILE A 37 20.67 -3.48 2.70
CA ILE A 37 20.05 -4.39 1.73
C ILE A 37 18.86 -5.12 2.37
N ALA A 38 19.02 -5.59 3.61
CA ALA A 38 17.92 -6.18 4.37
C ALA A 38 16.78 -5.18 4.61
N GLY A 39 17.10 -3.93 4.98
CA GLY A 39 16.11 -2.86 5.13
C GLY A 39 15.33 -2.57 3.84
N MET A 40 16.01 -2.53 2.69
CA MET A 40 15.35 -2.37 1.39
C MET A 40 14.45 -3.55 1.04
N ALA A 41 14.88 -4.78 1.32
CA ALA A 41 14.06 -5.96 1.10
C ALA A 41 12.80 -5.94 1.98
N HIS A 42 12.93 -5.56 3.25
CA HIS A 42 11.79 -5.42 4.16
C HIS A 42 10.83 -4.33 3.70
N ALA A 43 11.34 -3.19 3.21
CA ALA A 43 10.50 -2.13 2.64
C ALA A 43 9.72 -2.60 1.39
N LEU A 44 10.33 -3.42 0.54
CA LEU A 44 9.66 -3.99 -0.63
C LEU A 44 8.56 -4.98 -0.24
N CYS A 45 8.81 -5.83 0.77
CA CYS A 45 7.77 -6.71 1.30
C CYS A 45 6.61 -5.90 1.91
N ALA A 46 6.91 -4.87 2.70
CA ALA A 46 5.88 -4.01 3.27
C ALA A 46 5.03 -3.31 2.18
N LEU A 47 5.66 -2.85 1.09
CA LEU A 47 4.94 -2.29 -0.06
C LEU A 47 4.04 -3.33 -0.75
N HIS A 48 4.47 -4.58 -0.84
CA HIS A 48 3.65 -5.66 -1.37
C HIS A 48 2.44 -5.94 -0.49
N ASP A 49 2.64 -6.02 0.83
CA ASP A 49 1.56 -6.28 1.79
C ASP A 49 0.50 -5.15 1.73
N ILE A 50 0.94 -3.88 1.66
CA ILE A 50 0.07 -2.71 1.47
C ILE A 50 -0.72 -2.79 0.15
N ALA A 51 -0.06 -3.19 -0.95
CA ALA A 51 -0.73 -3.34 -2.24
C ALA A 51 -1.78 -4.48 -2.20
N MET A 52 -1.50 -5.56 -1.48
CA MET A 52 -2.44 -6.65 -1.25
C MET A 52 -3.65 -6.18 -0.45
N SER A 53 -3.46 -5.49 0.69
CA SER A 53 -4.60 -4.95 1.48
C SER A 53 -5.44 -3.98 0.65
N ALA A 54 -4.84 -3.14 -0.19
CA ALA A 54 -5.58 -2.25 -1.09
C ALA A 54 -6.44 -3.03 -2.12
N ALA A 55 -5.89 -4.12 -2.69
CA ALA A 55 -6.62 -4.98 -3.62
C ALA A 55 -7.78 -5.72 -2.94
N GLU A 56 -7.54 -6.25 -1.75
CA GLU A 56 -8.57 -6.96 -0.96
C GLU A 56 -9.68 -6.01 -0.49
N MET A 57 -9.35 -4.76 -0.11
CA MET A 57 -10.34 -3.73 0.19
C MET A 57 -11.26 -3.44 -1.00
N LEU A 58 -10.72 -3.40 -2.22
CA LEU A 58 -11.50 -3.22 -3.44
C LEU A 58 -12.38 -4.45 -3.73
N ALA A 59 -11.84 -5.66 -3.57
CA ALA A 59 -12.59 -6.90 -3.72
C ALA A 59 -13.72 -7.02 -2.69
N ALA A 60 -13.49 -6.61 -1.44
CA ALA A 60 -14.52 -6.53 -0.41
C ALA A 60 -15.62 -5.52 -0.77
N SER A 61 -15.24 -4.36 -1.33
CA SER A 61 -16.20 -3.36 -1.82
C SER A 61 -17.09 -3.90 -2.95
N GLU A 62 -16.53 -4.69 -3.87
CA GLU A 62 -17.30 -5.35 -4.92
C GLU A 62 -18.27 -6.40 -4.35
N ARG A 63 -17.81 -7.23 -3.41
CA ARG A 63 -18.66 -8.21 -2.71
C ARG A 63 -19.83 -7.54 -1.99
N MET A 64 -19.55 -6.44 -1.28
CA MET A 64 -20.56 -5.63 -0.59
C MET A 64 -21.62 -5.11 -1.58
N PHE A 65 -21.19 -4.56 -2.72
CA PHE A 65 -22.11 -4.07 -3.76
C PHE A 65 -22.99 -5.18 -4.35
N VAL A 66 -22.43 -6.35 -4.64
CA VAL A 66 -23.17 -7.50 -5.15
C VAL A 66 -24.21 -7.98 -4.14
N ALA A 67 -23.83 -8.08 -2.85
CA ALA A 67 -24.72 -8.47 -1.78
C ALA A 67 -25.88 -7.47 -1.58
N GLY A 68 -25.58 -6.16 -1.56
CA GLY A 68 -26.58 -5.11 -1.45
C GLY A 68 -27.57 -5.11 -2.61
N LYS A 69 -27.11 -5.35 -3.85
CA LYS A 69 -28.00 -5.56 -5.00
C LYS A 69 -28.89 -6.79 -4.88
N GLY A 70 -28.39 -7.85 -4.24
CA GLY A 70 -29.12 -9.08 -3.98
C GLY A 70 -30.07 -9.00 -2.78
N GLY A 71 -30.02 -7.93 -1.98
CA GLY A 71 -30.77 -7.80 -0.73
C GLY A 71 -30.26 -8.72 0.40
N ASP A 72 -29.05 -9.24 0.28
CA ASP A 72 -28.43 -10.06 1.33
C ASP A 72 -27.67 -9.18 2.33
N PHE A 73 -28.42 -8.68 3.30
CA PHE A 73 -27.90 -7.81 4.36
C PHE A 73 -26.76 -8.46 5.18
N ARG A 74 -26.79 -9.78 5.37
CA ARG A 74 -25.73 -10.45 6.15
C ARG A 74 -24.42 -10.51 5.37
N ALA A 75 -24.50 -10.82 4.07
CA ALA A 75 -23.33 -10.81 3.21
C ALA A 75 -22.78 -9.39 2.99
N GLU A 76 -23.66 -8.39 2.92
CA GLU A 76 -23.26 -6.99 2.82
C GLU A 76 -22.49 -6.53 4.07
N GLN A 77 -23.01 -6.81 5.26
CA GLN A 77 -22.32 -6.47 6.52
C GLN A 77 -20.97 -7.18 6.64
N ALA A 78 -20.91 -8.48 6.33
CA ALA A 78 -19.66 -9.23 6.37
C ALA A 78 -18.61 -8.64 5.41
N ALA A 79 -19.03 -8.17 4.24
CA ALA A 79 -18.14 -7.52 3.28
C ALA A 79 -17.71 -6.10 3.71
N ASP A 80 -18.57 -5.33 4.40
CA ASP A 80 -18.17 -4.03 4.99
C ASP A 80 -17.15 -4.22 6.13
N ASP A 81 -17.33 -5.23 6.97
CA ASP A 81 -16.38 -5.55 8.04
C ASP A 81 -15.00 -5.92 7.47
N ASP A 82 -14.98 -6.76 6.41
CA ASP A 82 -13.76 -7.16 5.68
C ASP A 82 -13.09 -5.95 5.01
N ARG A 83 -13.88 -5.05 4.40
CA ARG A 83 -13.40 -3.80 3.80
C ARG A 83 -12.73 -2.91 4.85
N ARG A 84 -13.35 -2.73 6.02
CA ARG A 84 -12.80 -1.92 7.13
C ARG A 84 -11.52 -2.52 7.68
N HIS A 85 -11.44 -3.84 7.77
CA HIS A 85 -10.22 -4.52 8.21
C HIS A 85 -9.04 -4.17 7.30
N HIS A 86 -9.19 -4.30 5.98
CA HIS A 86 -8.13 -3.96 5.03
C HIS A 86 -7.87 -2.45 4.92
N GLU A 87 -8.88 -1.60 5.13
CA GLU A 87 -8.70 -0.15 5.22
C GLU A 87 -7.79 0.24 6.40
N ASN A 88 -7.94 -0.43 7.54
CA ASN A 88 -7.07 -0.22 8.71
C ASN A 88 -5.65 -0.72 8.44
N GLU A 89 -5.48 -1.93 7.89
CA GLU A 89 -4.16 -2.47 7.54
C GLU A 89 -3.43 -1.57 6.53
N LEU A 90 -4.15 -1.07 5.53
CA LEU A 90 -3.63 -0.14 4.55
C LEU A 90 -3.18 1.16 5.22
N THR A 91 -4.00 1.72 6.11
CA THR A 91 -3.72 2.95 6.84
C THR A 91 -2.47 2.81 7.72
N ASP A 92 -2.39 1.74 8.50
CA ASP A 92 -1.26 1.44 9.38
C ASP A 92 0.03 1.22 8.59
N GLY A 93 -0.05 0.48 7.48
CA GLY A 93 1.08 0.25 6.59
C GLY A 93 1.61 1.55 5.96
N LEU A 94 0.71 2.42 5.49
CA LEU A 94 1.09 3.72 4.92
C LEU A 94 1.70 4.66 5.98
N LEU A 95 1.21 4.64 7.22
CA LEU A 95 1.82 5.37 8.34
C LEU A 95 3.22 4.84 8.67
N ALA A 96 3.39 3.51 8.74
CA ALA A 96 4.67 2.87 9.05
C ALA A 96 5.75 3.19 8.00
N LEU A 97 5.35 3.33 6.73
CA LEU A 97 6.25 3.77 5.65
C LEU A 97 6.44 5.29 5.57
N GLY A 98 5.75 6.07 6.41
CA GLY A 98 5.78 7.54 6.38
C GLY A 98 5.13 8.15 5.13
N LEU A 99 4.29 7.39 4.43
CA LEU A 99 3.58 7.81 3.22
C LEU A 99 2.24 8.49 3.53
N LEU A 100 1.69 8.25 4.72
CA LEU A 100 0.55 8.96 5.26
C LEU A 100 0.98 9.74 6.50
N THR A 101 0.57 11.00 6.60
CA THR A 101 0.73 11.78 7.83
C THR A 101 -0.65 12.23 8.27
N LEU A 102 -1.11 11.73 9.42
CA LEU A 102 -2.38 12.18 9.98
C LEU A 102 -2.15 13.54 10.64
N ALA A 103 -2.72 14.58 10.04
CA ALA A 103 -2.74 15.90 10.67
C ALA A 103 -3.68 15.84 11.89
N PRO A 104 -3.28 16.37 13.06
CA PRO A 104 -4.20 16.53 14.17
C PRO A 104 -5.34 17.46 13.73
N GLN A 105 -6.59 17.00 13.85
CA GLN A 105 -7.75 17.87 13.69
C GLN A 105 -7.73 18.89 14.83
N GLU A 106 -7.59 20.17 14.51
CA GLU A 106 -7.91 21.24 15.44
C GLU A 106 -9.42 21.14 15.73
N THR A 107 -9.76 20.69 16.94
CA THR A 107 -11.12 20.78 17.44
C THR A 107 -11.42 22.26 17.62
N ASN A 108 -12.12 22.85 16.65
CA ASN A 108 -12.65 24.20 16.77
C ASN A 108 -13.82 24.14 17.76
N ASP A 109 -13.48 24.06 19.04
CA ASP A 109 -14.41 24.08 20.16
C ASP A 109 -14.83 25.54 20.41
N GLU A 110 -15.42 26.18 19.39
CA GLU A 110 -16.17 27.43 19.56
C GLU A 110 -17.59 27.09 20.03
N ARG A 111 -17.68 26.45 21.21
CA ARG A 111 -18.81 26.68 22.12
C ARG A 111 -18.39 27.81 23.05
N ALA A 112 -18.41 29.03 22.51
CA ALA A 112 -18.48 30.23 23.33
C ALA A 112 -19.96 30.48 23.66
N ASP A 113 -20.21 30.62 24.96
CA ASP A 113 -21.47 30.85 25.66
C ASP A 113 -22.50 31.78 24.99
#